data_AF-A0A4Y7NBB6-F1
#
_entry.id   AF-A0A4Y7NBB6-F1
#
_cell.length_a   1.000
_cell.length_b   1.000
_cell.length_c   1.000
_cell.angle_alpha   90.00
_cell.angle_beta   90.00
_cell.angle_gamma   90.00
#
_symmetry.space_group_name_H-M   'P 1'
#
loop_
_entity.id
_entity.type
_entity.pdbx_description
1 polymer ?
#
loop_
_entity_poly.entity_id
_entity_poly.type
_entity_poly.pdbx_seq_one_letter_code
_entity_poly.pdbx_strand_id
1 'polypeptide(L)'
;MLQAVEDVSNMLSKEKEASKNSLIAKLEAVADESERARLEPFKPNKQKTEDLNSLLNTLKVDGKKPKNKPPAPKLAPVKVEDIYGAQPSGIFSKAHFKEESSAVSGLATWDMLYQRELELAVTHPPANGFQQMIQWTKQGKVWQFPIDNEQGLDEEAQVGFHEHVFLEPHLKPWCPRRGPVRHFMELVVVGLSKNPYLTVGQKKEHINWFRDFFEAKRSILIDTGAIPDITTKSSPSIST
;
A
#
# COMPACT_ATOMS: atom_id res chain seq x y z
N MET A 1 -45.99 5.30 -30.54
CA MET A 1 -45.16 4.19 -30.02
C MET A 1 -43.88 4.70 -29.34
N LEU A 2 -43.12 5.62 -29.94
CA LEU A 2 -41.88 6.16 -29.33
C LEU A 2 -42.11 6.85 -27.97
N GLN A 3 -43.14 7.69 -27.86
CA GLN A 3 -43.46 8.38 -26.59
C GLN A 3 -43.71 7.42 -25.42
N ALA A 4 -44.44 6.32 -25.66
CA ALA A 4 -44.75 5.34 -24.64
C ALA A 4 -43.52 4.54 -24.17
N VAL A 5 -42.53 4.35 -25.05
CA VAL A 5 -41.25 3.68 -24.70
C VAL A 5 -40.40 4.60 -23.83
N GLU A 6 -40.36 5.89 -24.16
CA GLU A 6 -39.65 6.92 -23.37
C GLU A 6 -40.21 7.02 -21.95
N ASP A 7 -41.54 7.03 -21.81
CA ASP A 7 -42.20 7.16 -20.51
C ASP A 7 -41.94 5.92 -19.61
N VAL A 8 -41.95 4.72 -20.19
CA VAL A 8 -41.63 3.47 -19.47
C VAL A 8 -40.15 3.44 -19.05
N SER A 9 -39.24 3.89 -19.92
CA SER A 9 -37.80 3.99 -19.60
C SER A 9 -37.53 4.97 -18.44
N ASN A 10 -38.22 6.12 -18.44
CA ASN A 10 -38.12 7.12 -17.39
C ASN A 10 -38.71 6.63 -16.06
N MET A 11 -39.80 5.88 -16.08
CA MET A 11 -40.36 5.25 -14.87
C MET A 11 -39.41 4.20 -14.27
N LEU A 12 -38.84 3.33 -15.11
CA LEU A 12 -37.87 2.32 -14.68
C LEU A 12 -36.62 2.95 -14.07
N SER A 13 -36.16 4.06 -14.64
CA SER A 13 -35.00 4.81 -14.13
C SER A 13 -35.28 5.45 -12.76
N LYS A 14 -36.48 6.01 -12.58
CA LYS A 14 -36.90 6.57 -11.28
C LYS A 14 -37.06 5.51 -10.20
N GLU A 15 -37.60 4.34 -10.54
CA GLU A 15 -37.74 3.23 -9.60
C GLU A 15 -36.37 2.68 -9.15
N LYS A 16 -35.40 2.61 -10.06
CA LYS A 16 -34.01 2.26 -9.74
C LYS A 16 -33.35 3.27 -8.81
N GLU A 17 -33.53 4.57 -9.05
CA GLU A 17 -33.00 5.62 -8.17
C GLU A 17 -33.66 5.59 -6.78
N ALA A 18 -34.98 5.35 -6.69
CA ALA A 18 -35.66 5.18 -5.41
C ALA A 18 -35.13 3.96 -4.63
N SER A 19 -34.89 2.85 -5.34
CA SER A 19 -34.33 1.63 -4.75
C SER A 19 -32.90 1.83 -4.24
N LYS A 20 -32.09 2.55 -5.02
CA LYS A 20 -30.72 2.94 -4.66
C LYS A 20 -30.70 3.82 -3.41
N ASN A 21 -31.57 4.83 -3.34
CA ASN A 21 -31.67 5.70 -2.18
C ASN A 21 -32.14 4.94 -0.93
N SER A 22 -33.08 3.99 -1.08
CA SER A 22 -33.48 3.10 0.03
C SER A 22 -32.33 2.22 0.52
N LEU A 23 -31.51 1.69 -0.39
CA LEU A 23 -30.32 0.92 -0.06
C LEU A 23 -29.26 1.75 0.66
N ILE A 24 -29.02 2.99 0.20
CA ILE A 24 -28.07 3.91 0.83
C ILE A 24 -28.51 4.20 2.27
N ALA A 25 -29.79 4.53 2.49
CA ALA A 25 -30.31 4.78 3.84
C ALA A 25 -30.18 3.56 4.77
N LYS A 26 -30.35 2.33 4.24
CA LYS A 26 -30.12 1.10 5.01
C LYS A 26 -28.64 0.90 5.35
N LEU A 27 -27.74 1.19 4.41
CA LEU A 27 -26.29 1.08 4.64
C LEU A 27 -25.81 2.11 5.68
N GLU A 28 -26.32 3.33 5.61
CA GLU A 28 -26.03 4.38 6.60
C GLU A 28 -26.52 3.98 8.00
N ALA A 29 -27.74 3.43 8.11
CA ALA A 29 -28.26 2.93 9.39
C ALA A 29 -27.41 1.78 9.97
N VAL A 30 -26.91 0.87 9.13
CA VAL A 30 -26.01 -0.21 9.55
C VAL A 30 -24.64 0.33 9.99
N ALA A 31 -24.12 1.36 9.29
CA ALA A 31 -22.89 2.03 9.68
C ALA A 31 -23.03 2.72 11.05
N ASP A 32 -24.11 3.45 11.27
CA ASP A 32 -24.43 4.09 12.55
C ASP A 32 -24.59 3.06 13.69
N GLU A 33 -25.23 1.92 13.42
CA GLU A 33 -25.35 0.84 14.38
C GLU A 33 -23.98 0.25 14.75
N SER A 34 -23.07 0.10 13.77
CA SER A 34 -21.71 -0.39 14.00
C SER A 34 -20.85 0.58 14.80
N GLU A 35 -20.96 1.89 14.55
CA GLU A 35 -20.27 2.92 15.34
C GLU A 35 -20.78 2.96 16.78
N ARG A 36 -22.11 2.85 16.98
CA ARG A 36 -22.70 2.73 18.31
C ARG A 36 -22.24 1.48 19.04
N ALA A 37 -22.17 0.33 18.35
CA ALA A 37 -21.68 -0.92 18.92
C ALA A 37 -20.18 -0.87 19.30
N ARG A 38 -19.39 -0.03 18.62
CA ARG A 38 -17.96 0.16 18.91
C ARG A 38 -17.70 1.03 20.14
N LEU A 39 -18.60 1.96 20.44
CA LEU A 39 -18.51 2.86 21.60
C LEU A 39 -19.02 2.23 22.90
N GLU A 40 -19.90 1.23 22.82
CA GLU A 40 -20.42 0.53 23.99
C GLU A 40 -19.44 -0.56 24.50
N PRO A 41 -19.20 -0.68 25.82
CA PRO A 41 -18.44 -1.79 26.39
C PRO A 41 -19.11 -3.13 26.05
N PHE A 42 -18.31 -4.14 25.70
CA PHE A 42 -18.82 -5.48 25.38
C PHE A 42 -19.62 -6.05 26.57
N LYS A 43 -20.95 -6.15 26.41
CA LYS A 43 -21.84 -6.81 27.37
C LYS A 43 -22.19 -8.19 26.80
N PRO A 44 -21.71 -9.29 27.40
CA PRO A 44 -22.06 -10.62 26.93
C PRO A 44 -23.57 -10.82 27.02
N ASN A 45 -24.19 -11.27 25.94
CA ASN A 45 -25.62 -11.54 25.90
C ASN A 45 -25.91 -12.76 26.79
N LYS A 46 -26.58 -12.50 27.91
CA LYS A 46 -26.85 -13.50 28.98
C LYS A 46 -27.53 -14.76 28.44
N GLN A 47 -28.48 -14.61 27.52
CA GLN A 47 -29.18 -15.74 26.90
C GLN A 47 -28.22 -16.62 26.10
N LYS A 48 -27.39 -16.01 25.26
CA LYS A 48 -26.39 -16.75 24.46
C LYS A 48 -25.35 -17.46 25.33
N THR A 49 -24.95 -16.86 26.47
CA THR A 49 -24.01 -17.49 27.40
C THR A 49 -24.63 -18.67 28.16
N GLU A 50 -25.92 -18.57 28.51
CA GLU A 50 -26.67 -19.65 29.16
C GLU A 50 -26.88 -20.82 28.19
N ASP A 51 -27.23 -20.53 26.93
CA ASP A 51 -27.37 -21.54 25.87
C ASP A 51 -26.05 -22.27 25.62
N LEU A 52 -24.93 -21.56 25.51
CA LEU A 52 -23.61 -22.18 25.34
C LEU A 52 -23.21 -23.03 26.54
N ASN A 53 -23.47 -22.58 27.77
CA ASN A 53 -23.22 -23.38 28.96
C ASN A 53 -24.10 -24.64 29.00
N SER A 54 -25.35 -24.56 28.54
CA SER A 54 -26.22 -25.73 28.41
C SER A 54 -25.69 -26.73 27.38
N LEU A 55 -25.15 -26.25 26.26
CA LEU A 55 -24.57 -27.09 25.20
C LEU A 55 -23.25 -27.73 25.63
N LEU A 56 -22.40 -27.00 26.36
CA LEU A 56 -21.15 -27.54 26.90
C LEU A 56 -21.40 -28.60 27.98
N ASN A 57 -22.46 -28.45 28.77
CA ASN A 57 -22.84 -29.45 29.78
C ASN A 57 -23.51 -30.68 29.18
N THR A 58 -24.14 -30.57 28.00
CA THR A 58 -24.72 -31.72 27.29
C THR A 58 -23.68 -32.48 26.44
N LEU A 59 -22.57 -31.84 26.08
CA LEU A 59 -21.39 -32.53 25.55
C LEU A 59 -20.73 -33.37 26.66
N LYS A 60 -21.13 -34.64 26.75
CA LYS A 60 -20.37 -35.68 27.46
C LYS A 60 -19.05 -35.91 26.73
N VAL A 61 -18.06 -35.06 27.00
CA VAL A 61 -16.68 -35.38 26.68
C VAL A 61 -16.30 -36.54 27.58
N ASP A 62 -16.21 -37.75 27.02
CA ASP A 62 -15.57 -38.89 27.68
C ASP A 62 -14.08 -38.54 27.87
N GLY A 63 -13.81 -37.79 28.94
CA GLY A 63 -12.48 -37.56 29.44
C GLY A 63 -11.96 -38.92 29.88
N LYS A 64 -11.22 -39.61 29.00
CA LYS A 64 -10.40 -40.76 29.39
C LYS A 64 -9.55 -40.29 30.57
N LYS A 65 -9.88 -40.77 31.77
CA LYS A 65 -9.02 -40.61 32.94
C LYS A 65 -7.62 -41.01 32.51
N PRO A 66 -6.59 -40.17 32.74
CA PRO A 66 -5.23 -40.55 32.39
C PRO A 66 -4.92 -41.87 33.11
N LYS A 67 -4.60 -42.91 32.33
CA LYS A 67 -4.08 -44.15 32.90
C LYS A 67 -2.85 -43.77 33.72
N ASN A 68 -2.86 -44.12 35.01
CA ASN A 68 -1.73 -43.95 35.91
C ASN A 68 -0.46 -44.48 35.23
N LYS A 69 0.40 -43.57 34.76
CA LYS A 69 1.78 -43.94 34.42
C LYS A 69 2.45 -44.41 35.72
N PRO A 70 3.28 -45.46 35.68
CA PRO A 70 4.09 -45.83 36.84
C PRO A 70 4.89 -44.59 37.28
N PRO A 71 5.06 -44.36 38.60
CA PRO A 71 5.78 -43.21 39.08
C PRO A 71 7.20 -43.24 38.50
N ALA A 72 7.55 -42.21 37.73
CA ALA A 72 8.94 -41.95 37.38
C ALA A 72 9.76 -41.95 38.69
N PRO A 73 11.01 -42.46 38.69
CA PRO A 73 11.84 -42.45 39.88
C PRO A 73 11.96 -41.00 40.35
N LYS A 74 11.29 -40.70 41.47
CA LYS A 74 11.38 -39.40 42.14
C LYS A 74 12.80 -39.35 42.69
N LEU A 75 13.71 -38.71 41.96
CA LEU A 75 14.97 -38.25 42.53
C LEU A 75 14.60 -37.42 43.78
N ALA A 76 15.26 -37.70 44.90
CA ALA A 76 15.01 -37.01 46.15
C ALA A 76 15.09 -35.48 45.91
N PRO A 77 14.19 -34.67 46.48
CA PRO A 77 14.27 -33.23 46.33
C PRO A 77 15.58 -32.77 46.94
N VAL A 78 16.56 -32.47 46.09
CA VAL A 78 17.82 -31.88 46.50
C VAL A 78 17.47 -30.48 47.01
N LYS A 79 17.71 -30.25 48.30
CA LYS A 79 17.58 -28.93 48.92
C LYS A 79 18.75 -28.09 48.38
N VAL A 80 18.49 -27.36 47.30
CA VAL A 80 19.49 -26.46 46.72
C VAL A 80 19.45 -25.17 47.54
N GLU A 81 20.42 -25.00 48.45
CA GLU A 81 20.55 -23.79 49.27
C GLU A 81 21.08 -22.61 48.46
N ASP A 82 21.94 -22.88 47.46
CA ASP A 82 22.44 -21.89 46.50
C ASP A 82 22.57 -22.50 45.10
N ILE A 83 21.81 -21.96 44.14
CA ILE A 83 21.72 -22.44 42.75
C ILE A 83 23.05 -22.21 42.00
N TYR A 84 23.85 -21.23 42.43
CA TYR A 84 25.13 -20.89 41.81
C TYR A 84 26.35 -21.39 42.59
N GLY A 85 26.16 -22.10 43.71
CA GLY A 85 27.24 -22.61 44.55
C GLY A 85 27.96 -23.84 43.98
N ALA A 86 27.41 -24.46 42.92
CA ALA A 86 27.99 -25.63 42.28
C ALA A 86 29.15 -25.26 41.33
N GLN A 87 30.12 -26.15 41.19
CA GLN A 87 31.24 -25.97 40.26
C GLN A 87 30.73 -25.90 38.81
N PRO A 88 30.97 -24.79 38.08
CA PRO A 88 30.55 -24.67 36.70
C PRO A 88 31.33 -25.64 35.81
N SER A 89 30.75 -26.01 34.66
CA SER A 89 31.30 -27.05 33.77
C SER A 89 32.69 -26.73 33.19
N GLY A 90 33.17 -25.49 33.32
CA GLY A 90 34.54 -25.07 32.94
C GLY A 90 34.84 -25.08 31.43
N ILE A 91 33.93 -25.60 30.60
CA ILE A 91 34.07 -25.80 29.15
C ILE A 91 34.36 -24.47 28.42
N PHE A 92 33.74 -23.37 28.85
CA PHE A 92 33.86 -22.05 28.20
C PHE A 92 34.77 -21.06 28.95
N SER A 93 35.68 -21.55 29.81
CA SER A 93 36.55 -20.71 30.64
C SER A 93 37.58 -19.84 29.89
N LYS A 94 37.82 -20.12 28.60
CA LYS A 94 38.80 -19.40 27.73
C LYS A 94 38.14 -18.68 26.54
N ALA A 95 36.83 -18.44 26.61
CA ALA A 95 36.13 -17.71 25.55
C ALA A 95 36.54 -16.23 25.56
N HIS A 96 37.51 -15.86 24.72
CA HIS A 96 37.74 -14.47 24.38
C HIS A 96 36.72 -14.07 23.32
N PHE A 97 35.65 -13.40 23.75
CA PHE A 97 34.73 -12.72 22.85
C PHE A 97 35.49 -11.56 22.20
N LYS A 98 36.12 -11.82 21.07
CA LYS A 98 36.51 -10.74 20.15
C LYS A 98 35.22 -10.22 19.53
N GLU A 99 34.93 -8.94 19.76
CA GLU A 99 34.05 -8.15 18.88
C GLU A 99 34.73 -8.00 17.51
N GLU A 100 35.03 -9.09 16.83
CA GLU A 100 35.26 -9.03 15.40
C GLU A 100 33.87 -8.85 14.80
N SER A 101 33.55 -7.61 14.41
CA SER A 101 32.41 -7.32 13.54
C SER A 101 32.68 -7.98 12.20
N SER A 102 32.57 -9.31 12.16
CA SER A 102 32.74 -10.05 10.94
C SER A 102 31.56 -9.63 10.09
N ALA A 103 31.84 -8.84 9.06
CA ALA A 103 30.97 -8.55 7.92
C ALA A 103 30.70 -9.83 7.11
N VAL A 104 30.58 -10.98 7.78
CA VAL A 104 29.88 -12.15 7.27
C VAL A 104 28.46 -11.66 7.10
N SER A 105 27.96 -11.77 5.87
CA SER A 105 26.57 -11.54 5.52
C SER A 105 25.68 -12.41 6.40
N GLY A 106 25.41 -11.96 7.62
CA GLY A 106 24.34 -12.46 8.47
C GLY A 106 23.09 -12.44 7.62
N LEU A 107 22.35 -13.54 7.64
CA LEU A 107 21.11 -13.60 6.90
C LEU A 107 20.20 -12.51 7.47
N ALA A 108 20.14 -11.35 6.81
CA ALA A 108 19.41 -10.17 7.29
C ALA A 108 17.94 -10.49 7.66
N THR A 109 17.36 -11.49 6.98
CA THR A 109 16.03 -12.00 7.30
C THR A 109 15.96 -12.66 8.68
N TRP A 110 16.93 -13.48 9.06
CA TRP A 110 16.97 -14.11 10.40
C TRP A 110 17.14 -13.08 11.50
N ASP A 111 18.01 -12.08 11.30
CA ASP A 111 18.20 -11.00 12.26
C ASP A 111 16.92 -10.16 12.42
N MET A 112 16.26 -9.82 11.31
CA MET A 112 14.96 -9.13 11.32
C MET A 112 13.87 -9.95 12.02
N LEU A 113 13.79 -11.27 11.78
CA LEU A 113 12.81 -12.13 12.45
C LEU A 113 13.09 -12.24 13.95
N TYR A 114 14.36 -12.37 14.34
CA TYR A 114 14.76 -12.40 15.74
C TYR A 114 14.44 -11.09 16.47
N GLN A 115 14.74 -9.94 15.84
CA GLN A 115 14.37 -8.62 16.37
C GLN A 115 12.86 -8.50 16.56
N ARG A 116 12.07 -8.95 15.58
CA ARG A 116 10.61 -8.95 15.68
C ARG A 116 10.09 -9.84 16.80
N GLU A 117 10.66 -11.02 17.00
CA GLU A 117 10.29 -11.91 18.10
C GLU A 117 10.60 -11.27 19.47
N LEU A 118 11.76 -10.62 19.57
CA LEU A 118 12.17 -9.89 20.77
C LEU A 118 11.24 -8.70 21.07
N GLU A 119 10.85 -7.94 20.04
CA GLU A 119 9.84 -6.88 20.17
C GLU A 119 8.51 -7.44 20.66
N LEU A 120 8.02 -8.53 20.07
CA LEU A 120 6.76 -9.16 20.46
C LEU A 120 6.77 -9.67 21.90
N ALA A 121 7.89 -10.24 22.34
CA ALA A 121 8.07 -10.70 23.73
C ALA A 121 7.98 -9.56 24.76
N VAL A 122 8.34 -8.33 24.35
CA VAL A 122 8.26 -7.12 25.19
C VAL A 122 6.93 -6.37 25.00
N THR A 123 6.17 -6.65 23.94
CA THR A 123 4.89 -5.97 23.70
C THR A 123 3.79 -6.44 24.65
N HIS A 124 3.35 -5.52 25.52
CA HIS A 124 2.18 -5.69 26.38
C HIS A 124 0.95 -5.00 25.77
N PRO A 125 -0.29 -5.40 26.14
CA PRO A 125 -1.48 -4.64 25.78
C PRO A 125 -1.34 -3.17 26.24
N PRO A 126 -1.84 -2.19 25.46
CA PRO A 126 -1.67 -0.78 25.78
C PRO A 126 -2.38 -0.45 27.09
N ALA A 127 -1.63 0.13 28.04
CA ALA A 127 -2.16 0.48 29.36
C ALA A 127 -2.93 1.81 29.35
N ASN A 128 -2.67 2.67 28.36
CA ASN A 128 -3.23 4.01 28.25
C ASN A 128 -3.61 4.32 26.78
N GLY A 129 -4.58 5.22 26.57
CA GLY A 129 -4.98 5.71 25.25
C GLY A 129 -3.82 6.37 24.47
N PHE A 130 -2.88 7.04 25.16
CA PHE A 130 -1.68 7.55 24.48
C PHE A 130 -0.81 6.43 23.89
N GLN A 131 -0.66 5.31 24.60
CA GLN A 131 0.08 4.16 24.09
C GLN A 131 -0.62 3.53 22.89
N GLN A 132 -1.96 3.50 22.90
CA GLN A 132 -2.76 3.07 21.76
C GLN A 132 -2.58 4.00 20.56
N MET A 133 -2.59 5.33 20.77
CA MET A 133 -2.32 6.31 19.71
C MET A 133 -0.90 6.17 19.14
N ILE A 134 0.11 5.96 19.99
CA ILE A 134 1.49 5.69 19.54
C ILE A 134 1.52 4.42 18.69
N GLN A 135 0.85 3.35 19.13
CA GLN A 135 0.79 2.09 18.38
C GLN A 135 0.07 2.27 17.03
N TRP A 136 -1.02 3.03 16.99
CA TRP A 136 -1.74 3.35 15.75
C TRP A 136 -0.93 4.24 14.80
N THR A 137 -0.16 5.18 15.35
CA THR A 137 0.76 6.03 14.57
C THR A 137 1.88 5.18 13.96
N LYS A 138 2.49 4.27 14.73
CA LYS A 138 3.47 3.29 14.20
C LYS A 138 2.89 2.37 13.14
N GLN A 139 1.60 2.05 13.23
CA GLN A 139 0.87 1.24 12.23
C GLN A 139 0.40 2.06 11.01
N GLY A 140 0.56 3.38 11.01
CA GLY A 140 0.05 4.26 9.93
C GLY A 140 -1.48 4.42 9.90
N LYS A 141 -2.19 4.09 11.00
CA LYS A 141 -3.66 4.25 11.10
C LYS A 141 -4.09 5.66 11.46
N VAL A 142 -3.21 6.41 12.12
CA VAL A 142 -3.41 7.81 12.53
C VAL A 142 -2.46 8.67 11.73
N TRP A 143 -2.91 9.88 11.35
CA TRP A 143 -2.07 10.87 10.67
C TRP A 143 -0.83 11.22 11.50
N GLN A 144 0.26 11.48 10.81
CA GLN A 144 1.48 11.93 11.48
C GLN A 144 1.37 13.42 11.77
N PHE A 145 1.79 13.83 12.97
CA PHE A 145 1.75 15.22 13.39
C PHE A 145 3.15 15.85 13.33
N PRO A 146 3.28 17.13 12.92
CA PRO A 146 2.21 18.03 12.46
C PRO A 146 1.58 17.58 11.14
N ILE A 147 0.29 17.89 10.95
CA ILE A 147 -0.46 17.46 9.76
C ILE A 147 0.17 18.13 8.54
N ASP A 148 0.61 17.31 7.60
CA ASP A 148 1.07 17.72 6.29
C ASP A 148 0.12 17.15 5.22
N ASN A 149 -0.34 18.01 4.31
CA ASN A 149 -1.29 17.64 3.27
C ASN A 149 -0.65 16.77 2.17
N GLU A 150 0.68 16.77 2.08
CA GLU A 150 1.43 15.99 1.10
C GLU A 150 1.84 14.60 1.64
N GLN A 151 1.35 14.21 2.83
CA GLN A 151 1.61 12.89 3.42
C GLN A 151 1.17 11.75 2.48
N GLY A 152 2.12 10.90 2.11
CA GLY A 152 1.89 9.76 1.22
C GLY A 152 2.18 10.04 -0.25
N LEU A 153 2.65 11.24 -0.61
CA LEU A 153 3.12 11.58 -1.95
C LEU A 153 4.65 11.53 -2.06
N ASP A 154 5.27 10.52 -1.43
CA ASP A 154 6.73 10.41 -1.26
C ASP A 154 7.47 10.25 -2.60
N GLU A 155 6.85 9.62 -3.60
CA GLU A 155 7.46 9.38 -4.92
C GLU A 155 7.65 10.67 -5.71
N GLU A 156 6.65 11.57 -5.72
CA GLU A 156 6.74 12.85 -6.42
C GLU A 156 7.57 13.87 -5.63
N ALA A 157 7.64 13.76 -4.30
CA ALA A 157 8.49 14.61 -3.48
C ALA A 157 9.99 14.47 -3.81
N GLN A 158 10.41 13.32 -4.36
CA GLN A 158 11.79 13.12 -4.84
C GLN A 158 12.06 13.84 -6.17
N VAL A 159 11.01 14.22 -6.91
CA VAL A 159 11.13 14.78 -8.25
C VAL A 159 11.21 16.30 -8.18
N GLY A 160 12.27 16.86 -8.75
CA GLY A 160 12.45 18.31 -8.82
C GLY A 160 11.41 18.98 -9.73
N PHE A 161 10.99 20.20 -9.36
CA PHE A 161 10.03 20.99 -10.16
C PHE A 161 10.47 21.17 -11.63
N HIS A 162 11.78 21.19 -11.88
CA HIS A 162 12.35 21.34 -13.21
C HIS A 162 11.90 20.23 -14.17
N GLU A 163 11.58 19.03 -13.67
CA GLU A 163 11.09 17.93 -14.51
C GLU A 163 9.63 18.10 -14.91
N HIS A 164 8.81 18.72 -14.06
CA HIS A 164 7.41 19.01 -14.39
C HIS A 164 7.30 20.22 -15.32
N VAL A 165 8.19 21.19 -15.20
CA VAL A 165 8.13 22.46 -15.94
C VAL A 165 8.86 22.37 -17.29
N PHE A 166 10.06 21.80 -17.32
CA PHE A 166 10.91 21.78 -18.52
C PHE A 166 10.82 20.45 -19.27
N LEU A 167 9.75 20.29 -20.07
CA LEU A 167 9.54 19.09 -20.88
C LEU A 167 10.14 19.18 -22.31
N GLU A 168 10.65 20.36 -22.69
CA GLU A 168 11.28 20.58 -24.00
C GLU A 168 12.41 19.60 -24.38
N PRO A 169 13.26 19.13 -23.45
CA PRO A 169 14.31 18.14 -23.79
C PRO A 169 13.75 16.85 -24.38
N HIS A 170 12.55 16.43 -23.95
CA HIS A 170 11.89 15.21 -24.45
C HIS A 170 11.32 15.37 -25.87
N LEU A 171 11.18 16.60 -26.36
CA LEU A 171 10.66 16.89 -27.71
C LEU A 171 11.76 16.86 -28.79
N LYS A 172 13.00 17.20 -28.41
CA LYS A 172 14.15 17.32 -29.34
C LYS A 172 14.47 16.05 -30.17
N PRO A 173 14.27 14.81 -29.68
CA PRO A 173 14.67 13.61 -30.43
C PRO A 173 13.87 13.36 -31.71
N TRP A 174 12.57 13.69 -31.75
CA TRP A 174 11.68 13.28 -32.84
C TRP A 174 10.96 14.45 -33.53
N CYS A 175 10.79 15.59 -32.85
CA CYS A 175 10.03 16.71 -33.39
C CYS A 175 10.90 17.62 -34.28
N PRO A 176 10.42 18.05 -35.47
CA PRO A 176 11.11 19.04 -36.30
C PRO A 176 11.44 20.34 -35.52
N ARG A 177 12.59 20.96 -35.83
CA ARG A 177 12.99 22.23 -35.17
C ARG A 177 12.08 23.41 -35.52
N ARG A 178 11.44 23.38 -36.68
CA ARG A 178 10.52 24.41 -37.19
C ARG A 178 9.36 23.72 -37.91
N GLY A 179 8.16 24.26 -37.73
CA GLY A 179 6.95 23.81 -38.44
C GLY A 179 5.69 23.85 -37.57
N PRO A 180 4.51 23.57 -38.16
CA PRO A 180 3.23 23.56 -37.44
C PRO A 180 3.19 22.50 -36.32
N VAL A 181 3.80 21.33 -36.56
CA VAL A 181 3.90 20.25 -35.56
C VAL A 181 4.68 20.71 -34.32
N ARG A 182 5.74 21.50 -34.52
CA ARG A 182 6.54 22.05 -33.43
C ARG A 182 5.73 23.04 -32.61
N HIS A 183 5.02 23.95 -33.26
CA HIS A 183 4.16 24.92 -32.59
C HIS A 183 3.03 24.24 -31.79
N PHE A 184 2.40 23.21 -32.36
CA PHE A 184 1.40 22.41 -31.66
C PHE A 184 1.99 21.72 -30.42
N MET A 185 3.14 21.06 -30.57
CA MET A 185 3.78 20.37 -29.45
C MET A 185 4.28 21.32 -28.36
N GLU A 186 4.68 22.55 -28.70
CA GLU A 186 4.99 23.59 -27.72
C GLU A 186 3.76 23.94 -26.87
N LEU A 187 2.58 24.06 -27.48
CA LEU A 187 1.32 24.28 -26.74
C LEU A 187 0.98 23.09 -25.82
N VAL A 188 1.16 21.87 -26.31
CA VAL A 188 0.96 20.65 -25.50
C VAL A 188 1.91 20.64 -24.30
N VAL A 189 3.20 20.92 -24.52
CA VAL A 189 4.20 20.99 -23.45
C VAL A 189 3.87 22.09 -22.43
N VAL A 190 3.46 23.27 -22.88
CA VAL A 190 3.02 24.37 -22.00
C VAL A 190 1.74 24.00 -21.22
N GLY A 191 0.83 23.22 -21.82
CA GLY A 191 -0.34 22.69 -21.13
C GLY A 191 0.04 21.67 -20.04
N LEU A 192 0.93 20.74 -20.37
CA LEU A 192 1.43 19.72 -19.43
C LEU A 192 2.25 20.34 -18.30
N SER A 193 3.02 21.40 -18.56
CA SER A 193 3.83 22.06 -17.54
C SER A 193 2.97 22.77 -16.48
N LYS A 194 1.78 23.24 -16.86
CA LYS A 194 0.83 23.89 -15.96
C LYS A 194 -0.07 22.93 -15.19
N ASN A 195 0.01 21.62 -15.46
CA ASN A 195 -0.86 20.64 -14.85
C ASN A 195 -0.25 20.10 -13.53
N PRO A 196 -0.88 20.34 -12.36
CA PRO A 196 -0.43 19.82 -11.07
C PRO A 196 -0.92 18.39 -10.77
N TYR A 197 -1.88 17.86 -11.53
CA TYR A 197 -2.53 16.57 -11.27
C TYR A 197 -1.85 15.39 -11.97
N LEU A 198 -0.89 15.64 -12.85
CA LEU A 198 -0.18 14.61 -13.60
C LEU A 198 1.25 14.44 -13.09
N THR A 199 1.64 13.18 -12.94
CA THR A 199 3.02 12.80 -12.62
C THR A 199 3.94 13.04 -13.80
N VAL A 200 5.25 13.15 -13.56
CA VAL A 200 6.24 13.29 -14.66
C VAL A 200 6.17 12.09 -15.62
N GLY A 201 5.95 10.89 -15.10
CA GLY A 201 5.79 9.67 -15.90
C GLY A 201 4.64 9.79 -16.90
N GLN A 202 3.47 10.22 -16.42
CA GLN A 202 2.29 10.43 -17.27
C GLN A 202 2.54 11.52 -18.33
N LYS A 203 3.20 12.63 -17.95
CA LYS A 203 3.55 13.69 -18.92
C LYS A 203 4.46 13.17 -20.03
N LYS A 204 5.45 12.32 -19.70
CA LYS A 204 6.34 11.67 -20.68
C LYS A 204 5.57 10.70 -21.58
N GLU A 205 4.64 9.94 -21.02
CA GLU A 205 3.76 9.04 -21.77
C GLU A 205 2.89 9.78 -22.79
N HIS A 206 2.28 10.90 -22.38
CA HIS A 206 1.51 11.76 -23.31
C HIS A 206 2.36 12.25 -24.48
N ILE A 207 3.61 12.66 -24.23
CA ILE A 207 4.53 13.10 -25.29
C ILE A 207 4.89 11.94 -26.24
N ASN A 208 5.15 10.75 -25.68
CA ASN A 208 5.46 9.55 -26.47
C ASN A 208 4.27 9.11 -27.32
N TRP A 209 3.04 9.22 -26.81
CA TRP A 209 1.84 8.93 -27.57
C TRP A 209 1.73 9.82 -28.82
N PHE A 210 2.04 11.13 -28.70
CA PHE A 210 2.06 12.02 -29.86
C PHE A 210 3.12 11.63 -30.88
N ARG A 211 4.31 11.23 -30.44
CA ARG A 211 5.36 10.72 -31.33
C ARG A 211 4.83 9.56 -32.18
N ASP A 212 4.26 8.56 -31.55
CA ASP A 212 3.78 7.35 -32.22
C ASP A 212 2.59 7.67 -33.15
N PHE A 213 1.73 8.60 -32.75
CA PHE A 213 0.62 9.09 -33.57
C PHE A 213 1.10 9.80 -34.85
N PHE A 214 2.10 10.69 -34.75
CA PHE A 214 2.65 11.39 -35.91
C PHE A 214 3.45 10.46 -36.82
N GLU A 215 4.06 9.41 -36.25
CA GLU A 215 4.72 8.37 -37.03
C GLU A 215 3.71 7.53 -37.83
N ALA A 216 2.60 7.12 -37.22
CA ALA A 216 1.53 6.40 -37.91
C ALA A 216 0.87 7.23 -39.03
N LYS A 217 0.78 8.57 -38.87
CA LYS A 217 0.16 9.49 -39.84
C LYS A 217 1.16 10.24 -40.71
N ARG A 218 2.39 9.72 -40.83
CA ARG A 218 3.48 10.37 -41.55
C ARG A 218 3.15 10.68 -43.01
N SER A 219 2.44 9.79 -43.71
CA SER A 219 2.00 10.00 -45.09
C SER A 219 1.18 11.28 -45.25
N ILE A 220 0.17 11.47 -44.39
CA ILE A 220 -0.70 12.66 -44.42
C ILE A 220 0.10 13.94 -44.11
N LEU A 221 1.08 13.86 -43.22
CA LEU A 221 1.92 15.00 -42.82
C LEU A 221 2.88 15.44 -43.92
N ILE A 222 3.30 14.50 -44.77
CA ILE A 222 4.08 14.77 -45.98
C ILE A 222 3.19 15.44 -47.03
N ASP A 223 2.00 14.88 -47.28
CA ASP A 223 1.05 15.42 -48.27
C ASP A 223 0.63 16.86 -47.95
N THR A 224 0.51 17.18 -46.66
CA THR A 224 0.15 18.52 -46.16
C THR A 224 1.33 19.48 -46.04
N GLY A 225 2.57 19.02 -46.31
CA GLY A 225 3.79 19.82 -46.18
C GLY A 225 4.16 20.20 -44.74
N ALA A 226 3.55 19.56 -43.74
CA ALA A 226 3.78 19.87 -42.32
C ALA A 226 5.13 19.32 -41.81
N ILE A 227 5.67 18.28 -42.46
CA ILE A 227 6.99 17.71 -42.20
C ILE A 227 7.79 17.73 -43.51
N PRO A 228 9.06 18.20 -43.51
CA PRO A 228 9.88 18.16 -44.71
C PRO A 228 10.17 16.70 -45.12
N ASP A 229 9.98 16.40 -46.40
CA ASP A 229 10.37 15.12 -46.98
C ASP A 229 11.88 14.93 -46.87
N ILE A 230 12.28 14.00 -46.01
CA ILE A 230 13.69 13.67 -45.77
C ILE A 230 14.34 13.08 -47.05
N THR A 231 13.52 12.58 -47.98
CA THR A 231 13.93 11.94 -49.24
C THR A 231 14.42 12.92 -50.31
N THR A 232 14.19 14.23 -50.17
CA THR A 232 14.60 15.24 -51.18
C THR A 232 15.94 15.93 -50.85
N LYS A 233 16.53 15.68 -49.67
CA LYS A 233 17.87 16.18 -49.32
C LYS A 233 18.96 15.16 -49.65
N SER A 234 19.12 14.86 -50.94
CA SER A 234 20.32 14.21 -51.49
C SER A 234 20.66 14.83 -52.84
N SER A 235 21.16 16.05 -52.83
CA SER A 235 22.11 16.56 -53.83
C SER A 235 22.70 17.87 -53.32
N PRO A 236 23.94 17.89 -52.81
CA PRO A 236 24.70 19.12 -52.78
C PRO A 236 25.13 19.39 -54.23
N SER A 237 24.47 20.33 -54.91
CA SER A 237 24.99 20.87 -56.16
C SER A 237 26.26 21.65 -55.82
N ILE A 238 27.40 21.00 -56.00
CA ILE A 238 28.68 21.67 -56.23
C ILE A 238 28.48 22.48 -57.51
N SER A 239 28.47 23.80 -57.40
CA SER A 239 28.64 24.71 -58.52
C SER A 239 29.83 25.61 -58.22
N THR A 240 30.87 25.35 -59.01
CA THR A 240 32.09 26.08 -59.36
C THR A 240 32.10 27.58 -59.08
#